data_AF-A0A7Z9XZD4-F1
#
_entry.id   AF-A0A7Z9XZD4-F1
#
_cell.length_a   1.000
_cell.length_b   1.000
_cell.length_c   1.000
_cell.angle_alpha   90.00
_cell.angle_beta   90.00
_cell.angle_gamma   90.00
#
_symmetry.space_group_name_H-M   'P 1'
#
loop_
_entity.id
_entity.type
_entity.pdbx_description
1 polymer ?
#
loop_
_entity_poly.entity_id
_entity_poly.type
_entity_poly.pdbx_seq_one_letter_code
_entity_poly.pdbx_strand_id
1 'polypeptide(L)'
;FGLSASVWSQDVKRAERVAQQLDVGSVMINDTIAHYPVSLLPFGGVKKSGNARTHGEPEVMQFTQSRSYAVGQPPASYDVATIMRTPGHYRLGAAIMRSMFGENMQQRTQPVRDVFADPQMKETAVRVALSATVSALVGGLLFFWIKSKTKS
;
A
#
# COMPACT_ATOMS: atom_id res chain seq x y z
N PHE A 1 23.83 11.44 -16.78
CA PHE A 1 22.41 11.08 -16.94
C PHE A 1 21.81 11.83 -18.11
N GLY A 2 20.77 11.31 -18.76
CA GLY A 2 20.19 11.92 -19.96
C GLY A 2 19.06 11.12 -20.59
N LEU A 3 18.50 11.67 -21.68
CA LEU A 3 17.40 11.05 -22.43
C LEU A 3 17.88 9.82 -23.21
N SER A 4 18.96 9.97 -23.96
CA SER A 4 19.55 8.91 -24.78
C SER A 4 21.07 9.08 -24.84
N ALA A 5 21.82 8.01 -25.09
CA ALA A 5 23.25 8.03 -25.34
C ALA A 5 23.63 7.09 -26.47
N SER A 6 24.71 7.43 -27.18
CA SER A 6 25.33 6.55 -28.18
C SER A 6 26.75 6.21 -27.77
N VAL A 7 27.09 4.92 -27.79
CA VAL A 7 28.42 4.39 -27.50
C VAL A 7 29.02 3.83 -28.78
N TRP A 8 30.21 4.30 -29.16
CA TRP A 8 30.87 3.89 -30.39
C TRP A 8 32.11 3.06 -30.07
N SER A 9 32.19 1.84 -30.58
CA SER A 9 33.36 0.99 -30.42
C SER A 9 33.40 -0.15 -31.43
N GLN A 10 34.61 -0.55 -31.84
CA GLN A 10 34.83 -1.80 -32.56
C GLN A 10 34.70 -3.03 -31.64
N ASP A 11 34.96 -2.89 -30.33
CA ASP A 11 34.73 -3.92 -29.33
C ASP A 11 33.32 -3.75 -28.72
N VAL A 12 32.36 -4.52 -29.23
CA VAL A 12 30.97 -4.50 -28.77
C VAL A 12 30.86 -4.85 -27.28
N LYS A 13 31.65 -5.80 -26.78
CA LYS A 13 31.62 -6.19 -25.36
C LYS A 13 32.08 -5.05 -24.47
N ARG A 14 33.06 -4.26 -24.91
CA ARG A 14 33.46 -3.04 -24.21
C ARG A 14 32.36 -1.98 -24.26
N ALA A 15 31.71 -1.78 -25.41
CA ALA A 15 30.61 -0.84 -25.53
C ALA A 15 29.43 -1.19 -24.61
N GLU A 16 29.08 -2.48 -24.49
CA GLU A 16 28.05 -2.97 -23.56
C GLU A 16 28.41 -2.69 -22.11
N ARG A 17 29.67 -2.93 -21.69
CA ARG A 17 30.13 -2.60 -20.33
C ARG A 17 30.02 -1.11 -20.03
N VAL A 18 30.28 -0.25 -21.01
CA VAL A 18 30.09 1.20 -20.87
C VAL A 18 28.60 1.53 -20.79
N ALA A 19 27.78 0.99 -21.70
CA ALA A 19 26.34 1.21 -21.74
C ALA A 19 25.65 0.87 -20.41
N GLN A 20 26.04 -0.23 -19.77
CA GLN A 20 25.52 -0.67 -18.47
C GLN A 20 25.85 0.29 -17.30
N GLN A 21 26.86 1.14 -17.45
CA GLN A 21 27.25 2.13 -16.43
C GLN A 21 26.59 3.49 -16.64
N LEU A 22 25.85 3.68 -17.73
CA LEU A 22 25.22 4.96 -18.07
C LEU A 22 23.82 5.08 -17.45
N ASP A 23 23.60 6.13 -16.67
CA ASP A 23 22.27 6.52 -16.18
C ASP A 23 21.45 7.22 -17.26
N VAL A 24 21.02 6.54 -18.32
CA VAL A 24 20.24 7.15 -19.42
C VAL A 24 18.97 6.39 -19.75
N GLY A 25 18.06 7.09 -20.41
CA GLY A 25 16.78 6.55 -20.84
C GLY A 25 16.88 5.44 -21.88
N SER A 26 17.81 5.57 -22.82
CA SER A 26 18.07 4.60 -23.88
C SER A 26 19.55 4.68 -24.31
N VAL A 27 20.15 3.55 -24.68
CA VAL A 27 21.53 3.49 -25.18
C VAL A 27 21.58 2.80 -26.54
N MET A 28 22.30 3.39 -27.49
CA MET A 28 22.60 2.79 -28.79
C MET A 28 24.08 2.48 -28.88
N ILE A 29 24.44 1.33 -29.44
CA ILE A 29 25.84 0.97 -29.72
C ILE A 29 26.05 1.06 -31.22
N ASN A 30 27.03 1.87 -31.64
CA ASN A 30 27.38 2.14 -33.05
C ASN A 30 26.22 2.68 -33.91
N ASP A 31 25.26 3.35 -33.27
CA ASP A 31 24.10 3.92 -33.93
C ASP A 31 23.59 5.16 -33.17
N THR A 32 22.76 5.96 -33.82
CA THR A 32 22.06 7.12 -33.25
C THR A 32 20.59 7.08 -33.67
N ILE A 33 19.69 7.40 -32.72
CA ILE A 33 18.25 7.59 -32.99
C ILE A 33 17.50 6.32 -33.43
N ALA A 34 18.16 5.22 -33.83
CA ALA A 34 17.53 4.01 -34.37
C ALA A 34 16.46 3.34 -33.50
N HIS A 35 16.48 3.55 -32.18
CA HIS A 35 15.42 3.11 -31.28
C HIS A 35 14.08 3.86 -31.42
N TYR A 36 14.10 5.11 -31.90
CA TYR A 36 12.90 5.95 -31.98
C TYR A 36 11.79 5.39 -32.89
N PRO A 37 12.07 4.86 -34.10
CA PRO A 37 11.04 4.23 -34.92
C PRO A 37 10.55 2.88 -34.39
N VAL A 38 11.20 2.30 -33.37
CA VAL A 38 10.81 0.98 -32.84
C VAL A 38 9.74 1.17 -31.78
N SER A 39 8.47 0.99 -32.17
CA SER A 39 7.29 1.25 -31.31
C SER A 39 7.19 0.36 -30.06
N LEU A 40 7.99 -0.71 -29.97
CA LEU A 40 8.04 -1.58 -28.79
C LEU A 40 9.16 -1.22 -27.81
N LEU A 41 10.15 -0.41 -28.22
CA LEU A 41 11.24 0.00 -27.35
C LEU A 41 10.79 1.19 -26.50
N PRO A 42 10.81 1.09 -25.15
CA PRO A 42 10.38 2.17 -24.29
C PRO A 42 11.33 3.36 -24.42
N PHE A 43 10.81 4.51 -24.84
CA PHE A 43 11.53 5.76 -24.99
C PHE A 43 11.23 6.68 -23.82
N GLY A 44 12.21 7.38 -23.26
CA GLY A 44 11.96 8.36 -22.20
C GLY A 44 13.16 8.55 -21.29
N GLY A 45 13.15 9.66 -20.54
CA GLY A 45 14.34 10.13 -19.83
C GLY A 45 14.62 9.45 -18.49
N VAL A 46 15.75 9.88 -17.90
CA VAL A 46 16.14 9.59 -16.51
C VAL A 46 16.53 10.90 -15.81
N LYS A 47 16.14 11.05 -14.54
CA LYS A 47 16.44 12.22 -13.69
C LYS A 47 15.91 13.52 -14.31
N LYS A 48 16.78 14.50 -14.57
CA LYS A 48 16.39 15.82 -15.10
C LYS A 48 15.90 15.78 -16.56
N SER A 49 16.07 14.66 -17.27
CA SER A 49 15.57 14.49 -18.64
C SER A 49 14.14 13.95 -18.71
N GLY A 50 13.51 13.67 -17.57
CA GLY A 50 12.17 13.11 -17.46
C GLY A 50 12.15 11.79 -16.70
N ASN A 51 10.94 11.37 -16.32
CA ASN A 51 10.66 10.11 -15.62
C ASN A 51 9.56 9.26 -16.31
N ALA A 52 8.87 9.84 -17.29
CA ALA A 52 7.86 9.18 -18.09
C ALA A 52 8.48 8.32 -19.21
N ARG A 53 7.70 7.38 -19.73
CA ARG A 53 8.06 6.53 -20.86
C ARG A 53 6.98 6.56 -21.94
N THR A 54 7.37 6.68 -23.19
CA THR A 54 6.52 6.48 -24.37
C THR A 54 6.90 5.16 -25.03
N HIS A 55 6.06 4.71 -25.96
CA HIS A 55 6.13 3.45 -26.69
C HIS A 55 5.84 2.20 -25.84
N GLY A 56 5.32 1.19 -26.51
CA GLY A 56 4.98 -0.11 -25.94
C GLY A 56 3.92 -0.04 -24.83
N GLU A 57 3.90 -1.09 -24.02
CA GLU A 57 3.03 -1.23 -22.86
C GLU A 57 3.20 -0.13 -21.79
N PRO A 58 4.42 0.36 -21.48
CA PRO A 58 4.60 1.40 -20.45
C PRO A 58 3.86 2.71 -20.74
N GLU A 59 3.66 3.06 -22.02
CA GLU A 59 2.89 4.24 -22.41
C GLU A 59 1.41 4.07 -22.09
N VAL A 60 0.81 2.96 -22.51
CA VAL A 60 -0.61 2.67 -22.27
C VAL A 60 -0.91 2.69 -20.77
N MET A 61 0.00 2.13 -19.96
CA MET A 61 -0.13 2.13 -18.50
C MET A 61 -0.07 3.54 -17.90
N GLN A 62 0.67 4.48 -18.49
CA GLN A 62 0.72 5.88 -18.03
C GLN A 62 -0.57 6.65 -18.32
N PHE A 63 -1.30 6.29 -19.36
CA PHE A 63 -2.62 6.85 -19.67
C PHE A 63 -3.78 6.08 -19.04
N THR A 64 -3.49 5.04 -18.25
CA THR A 64 -4.50 4.21 -17.59
C THR A 64 -4.60 4.53 -16.10
N GLN A 65 -5.84 4.64 -15.58
CA GLN A 65 -6.07 4.75 -14.14
C GLN A 65 -6.15 3.36 -13.50
N SER A 66 -5.14 2.97 -12.72
CA SER A 66 -5.22 1.76 -11.91
C SER A 66 -6.35 1.88 -10.88
N ARG A 67 -7.27 0.92 -10.88
CA ARG A 67 -8.37 0.81 -9.92
C ARG A 67 -8.29 -0.52 -9.19
N SER A 68 -8.14 -0.48 -7.87
CA SER A 68 -8.27 -1.65 -7.01
C SER A 68 -9.70 -1.73 -6.47
N TYR A 69 -10.27 -2.93 -6.49
CA TYR A 69 -11.49 -3.25 -5.77
C TYR A 69 -11.34 -4.64 -5.14
N ALA A 70 -11.96 -4.83 -3.98
CA ALA A 70 -11.98 -6.10 -3.29
C ALA A 70 -13.43 -6.47 -2.99
N VAL A 71 -13.78 -7.72 -3.20
CA VAL A 71 -15.10 -8.27 -2.87
C VAL A 71 -14.92 -9.27 -1.74
N GLY A 72 -15.50 -8.94 -0.59
CA GLY A 72 -15.57 -9.83 0.57
C GLY A 72 -16.98 -10.36 0.77
N GLN A 73 -17.10 -11.38 1.61
CA GLN A 73 -18.39 -11.75 2.17
C GLN A 73 -18.97 -10.58 2.98
N PRO A 74 -20.30 -10.52 3.16
CA PRO A 74 -20.90 -9.55 4.06
C PRO A 74 -20.21 -9.59 5.42
N PRO A 75 -19.92 -8.42 6.03
CA PRO A 75 -19.26 -8.40 7.31
C PRO A 75 -20.08 -9.16 8.35
N ALA A 76 -19.40 -9.93 9.20
CA ALA A 76 -20.05 -10.56 10.33
C ALA A 76 -20.59 -9.50 11.29
N SER A 77 -21.75 -9.74 11.89
CA SER A 77 -22.38 -8.80 12.85
C SER A 77 -21.51 -8.54 14.09
N TYR A 78 -20.62 -9.48 14.41
CA TYR A 78 -19.67 -9.35 15.51
C TYR A 78 -18.35 -8.69 15.10
N ASP A 79 -18.10 -8.37 13.84
CA ASP A 79 -16.85 -7.70 13.46
C ASP A 79 -16.74 -6.32 14.13
N VAL A 80 -15.56 -6.02 14.71
CA VAL A 80 -15.30 -4.74 15.40
C VAL A 80 -15.49 -3.57 14.44
N ALA A 81 -14.95 -3.66 13.22
CA ALA A 81 -15.09 -2.58 12.25
C ALA A 81 -16.56 -2.34 11.87
N THR A 82 -17.34 -3.41 11.82
CA THR A 82 -18.77 -3.38 11.54
C THR A 82 -19.59 -2.75 12.67
N ILE A 83 -19.33 -3.13 13.91
CA ILE A 83 -19.95 -2.53 15.09
C ILE A 83 -19.63 -1.03 15.15
N MET A 84 -18.37 -0.65 14.95
CA MET A 84 -17.92 0.74 15.02
C MET A 84 -18.46 1.62 13.88
N ARG A 85 -18.79 1.04 12.72
CA ARG A 85 -19.33 1.75 11.55
C ARG A 85 -20.80 2.16 11.70
N THR A 86 -21.57 1.50 12.57
CA THR A 86 -22.99 1.81 12.72
C THR A 86 -23.20 3.22 13.31
N PRO A 87 -24.13 4.02 12.77
CA PRO A 87 -24.46 5.34 13.33
C PRO A 87 -24.78 5.25 14.83
N GLY A 88 -24.15 6.12 15.63
CA GLY A 88 -24.29 6.15 17.09
C GLY A 88 -23.07 5.61 17.86
N HIS A 89 -22.25 4.74 17.25
CA HIS A 89 -21.08 4.16 17.92
C HIS A 89 -19.78 4.98 17.79
N TYR A 90 -19.78 6.06 17.00
CA TYR A 90 -18.62 6.95 16.82
C TYR A 90 -18.11 7.58 18.11
N ARG A 91 -18.99 7.78 19.10
CA ARG A 91 -18.62 8.36 20.41
C ARG A 91 -17.68 7.45 21.19
N LEU A 92 -17.88 6.13 21.11
CA LEU A 92 -16.97 5.16 21.72
C LEU A 92 -15.60 5.21 21.04
N GLY A 93 -15.55 5.31 19.71
CA GLY A 93 -14.30 5.43 18.96
C GLY A 93 -13.54 6.70 19.32
N ALA A 94 -14.24 7.83 19.39
CA ALA A 94 -13.68 9.09 19.85
C ALA A 94 -13.19 9.01 21.31
N ALA A 95 -13.90 8.30 22.18
CA ALA A 95 -13.50 8.11 23.58
C ALA A 95 -12.20 7.29 23.68
N ILE A 96 -12.10 6.17 22.95
CA ILE A 96 -10.88 5.35 22.88
C ILE A 96 -9.69 6.19 22.38
N MET A 97 -9.88 6.93 21.28
CA MET A 97 -8.83 7.78 20.72
C MET A 97 -8.39 8.88 21.69
N ARG A 98 -9.33 9.55 22.38
CA ARG A 98 -9.00 10.57 23.39
C ARG A 98 -8.32 9.98 24.62
N SER A 99 -8.70 8.78 25.04
CA SER A 99 -8.05 8.08 26.13
C SER A 99 -6.63 7.67 25.81
N MET A 100 -6.35 7.24 24.57
CA MET A 100 -5.01 6.82 24.14
C MET A 100 -4.10 8.00 23.77
N PHE A 101 -4.64 9.01 23.09
CA PHE A 101 -3.86 10.08 22.46
C PHE A 101 -4.13 11.48 23.02
N GLY A 102 -4.87 11.60 24.13
CA GLY A 102 -5.08 12.90 24.79
C GLY A 102 -3.75 13.51 25.24
N GLU A 103 -3.58 14.81 25.04
CA GLU A 103 -2.38 15.54 25.45
C GLU A 103 -2.35 15.75 26.97
N ASN A 104 -3.52 15.91 27.59
CA ASN A 104 -3.67 16.15 29.02
C ASN A 104 -4.26 14.93 29.76
N MET A 105 -3.83 14.71 31.01
CA MET A 105 -4.31 13.58 31.84
C MET A 105 -5.84 13.63 32.09
N GLN A 106 -6.41 14.83 32.22
CA GLN A 106 -7.86 15.00 32.31
C GLN A 106 -8.57 14.60 31.02
N GLN A 107 -7.99 14.90 29.85
CA GLN A 107 -8.55 14.51 28.56
C GLN A 107 -8.47 13.00 28.31
N ARG A 108 -7.51 12.30 28.95
CA ARG A 108 -7.41 10.84 28.86
C ARG A 108 -8.42 10.11 29.75
N THR A 109 -8.73 10.68 30.90
CA THR A 109 -9.56 10.05 31.95
C THR A 109 -11.04 10.39 31.83
N GLN A 110 -11.38 11.58 31.33
CA GLN A 110 -12.77 11.99 31.12
C GLN A 110 -13.57 11.05 30.19
N PRO A 111 -13.03 10.61 29.03
CA PRO A 111 -13.78 9.75 28.11
C PRO A 111 -14.10 8.37 28.70
N VAL A 112 -13.24 7.86 29.59
CA VAL A 112 -13.50 6.59 30.30
C VAL A 112 -14.74 6.73 31.17
N ARG A 113 -14.87 7.85 31.89
CA ARG A 113 -16.05 8.13 32.72
C ARG A 113 -17.30 8.27 31.86
N ASP A 114 -17.20 8.97 30.73
CA ASP A 114 -18.31 9.19 29.82
C ASP A 114 -18.83 7.87 29.22
N VAL A 115 -17.93 6.92 28.90
CA VAL A 115 -18.30 5.56 28.43
C VAL A 115 -19.08 4.77 29.49
N PHE A 116 -18.76 4.94 30.78
CA PHE A 116 -19.51 4.29 31.86
C PHE A 116 -20.81 5.00 32.23
N ALA A 117 -20.90 6.30 31.97
CA ALA A 117 -22.09 7.11 32.24
C ALA A 117 -23.19 6.95 31.18
N ASP A 118 -22.82 6.68 29.93
CA ASP A 118 -23.77 6.47 28.83
C ASP A 118 -24.07 4.96 28.65
N PRO A 119 -25.33 4.50 28.92
CA PRO A 119 -25.71 3.10 28.79
C PRO A 119 -25.48 2.52 27.39
N GLN A 120 -25.68 3.33 26.34
CA GLN A 120 -25.53 2.90 24.95
C GLN A 120 -24.05 2.71 24.59
N MET A 121 -23.18 3.61 25.05
CA MET A 121 -21.73 3.46 24.85
C MET A 121 -21.17 2.27 25.63
N LYS A 122 -21.65 2.05 26.86
CA LYS A 122 -21.25 0.92 27.68
C LYS A 122 -21.56 -0.42 26.99
N GLU A 123 -22.76 -0.57 26.44
CA GLU A 123 -23.15 -1.79 25.73
C GLU A 123 -22.29 -2.01 24.47
N THR A 124 -22.04 -0.94 23.72
CA THR A 124 -21.17 -0.98 22.53
C THR A 124 -19.74 -1.39 22.89
N ALA A 125 -19.20 -0.85 23.99
CA ALA A 125 -17.87 -1.16 24.48
C ALA A 125 -17.72 -2.65 24.86
N VAL A 126 -18.74 -3.20 25.52
CA VAL A 126 -18.78 -4.64 25.85
C VAL A 126 -18.83 -5.49 24.59
N ARG A 127 -19.65 -5.13 23.59
CA ARG A 127 -19.72 -5.86 22.32
C ARG A 127 -18.40 -5.86 21.56
N VAL A 128 -17.71 -4.71 21.50
CA VAL A 128 -16.38 -4.57 20.88
C VAL A 128 -15.32 -5.39 21.62
N ALA A 129 -15.34 -5.37 22.95
CA ALA A 129 -14.40 -6.16 23.75
C ALA A 129 -14.59 -7.67 23.54
N LEU A 130 -15.85 -8.12 23.54
CA LEU A 130 -16.19 -9.53 23.28
C LEU A 130 -15.78 -9.95 21.87
N SER A 131 -16.06 -9.13 20.85
CA SER A 131 -15.71 -9.47 19.48
C SER A 131 -14.22 -9.45 19.20
N ALA A 132 -13.48 -8.51 19.78
CA ALA A 132 -12.02 -8.49 19.71
C ALA A 132 -11.43 -9.76 20.34
N THR A 133 -11.99 -10.19 21.48
CA THR A 133 -11.57 -11.42 22.17
C THR A 133 -11.85 -12.67 21.34
N VAL A 134 -13.05 -12.80 20.77
CA VAL A 134 -13.42 -13.92 19.88
C VAL A 134 -12.52 -13.93 18.64
N SER A 135 -12.30 -12.78 18.01
CA SER A 135 -11.45 -12.67 16.81
C SER A 135 -10.00 -13.06 17.11
N ALA A 136 -9.46 -12.64 18.26
CA ALA A 136 -8.11 -13.00 18.70
C ALA A 136 -7.98 -14.50 19.00
N LEU A 137 -8.98 -15.11 19.65
CA LEU A 137 -8.99 -16.55 19.93
C LEU A 137 -9.08 -17.39 18.66
N VAL A 138 -9.98 -17.04 17.74
CA VAL A 138 -10.12 -17.73 16.45
C VAL A 138 -8.85 -17.57 15.62
N GLY A 139 -8.31 -16.36 15.53
CA GLY A 139 -7.05 -16.09 14.83
C GLY A 139 -5.86 -16.85 15.43
N GLY A 140 -5.75 -16.90 16.76
CA GLY A 140 -4.71 -17.64 17.48
C GLY A 140 -4.80 -19.15 17.26
N LEU A 141 -6.01 -19.71 17.31
CA LEU A 141 -6.26 -21.13 17.03
C LEU A 141 -5.95 -21.49 15.57
N LEU A 142 -6.37 -20.66 14.61
CA LEU A 142 -6.04 -20.84 13.19
C LEU A 142 -4.53 -20.76 12.95
N PHE A 143 -3.85 -19.79 13.56
CA PHE A 143 -2.40 -19.65 13.44
C PHE A 143 -1.66 -20.87 14.03
N PHE A 144 -2.10 -21.36 15.20
CA PHE A 144 -1.54 -22.55 15.82
C PHE A 144 -1.80 -23.82 14.98
N TRP A 145 -2.99 -23.95 14.40
CA TRP A 145 -3.37 -25.05 13.51
C TRP A 145 -2.60 -25.03 12.18
N ILE A 146 -2.43 -23.85 11.55
CA ILE A 146 -1.60 -23.71 10.35
C ILE A 146 -0.15 -24.08 10.67
N LYS A 147 0.39 -23.62 11.80
CA LYS A 147 1.76 -23.91 12.23
C LYS A 147 1.99 -25.38 12.60
N SER A 148 0.96 -26.10 13.07
CA SER A 148 1.06 -27.54 13.33
C SER A 148 1.01 -28.37 12.03
N LYS A 149 0.32 -27.89 10.99
CA LYS A 149 0.27 -28.51 9.65
C LYS A 149 1.55 -28.32 8.82
N THR A 150 2.29 -27.23 9.02
CA THR A 150 3.53 -26.91 8.26
C THR A 150 4.81 -27.50 8.85
N LYS A 151 4.71 -28.23 9.98
CA LYS A 151 5.83 -28.93 10.63
C LYS A 151 5.90 -30.44 10.33
N SER A 152 5.09 -30.93 9.38
CA SER A 152 5.19 -32.26 8.76
C SER A 152 5.74 -32.13 7.35
#